data_AF-A0A441VPG7-F1
#
_entry.id   AF-A0A441VPG7-F1
#
_cell.length_a   1.000
_cell.length_b   1.000
_cell.length_c   1.000
_cell.angle_alpha   90.00
_cell.angle_beta   90.00
_cell.angle_gamma   90.00
#
_symmetry.space_group_name_H-M   'P 1'
#
loop_
_entity.id
_entity.type
_entity.pdbx_description
1 polymer ?
#
loop_
_entity_poly.entity_id
_entity_poly.type
_entity_poly.pdbx_seq_one_letter_code
_entity_poly.pdbx_strand_id
1 'polypeptide(L)'
;YEGLSQALIFNGRPAEGRTFLDAALRVDPGWTEWRHYQAGLAAFGQGRYEEAVAQLEQVDVRSPNPWTKFYGLHVLVAALAHLDRLPEAASALEQLRGLLSERQEGQPNLLIAQQFFVYKRPEDIVRLLDGLRKAGVSELPAGMEPESAERMNGVDIANLIIGHELTGRQVLPDVLAYHALIATDGSVTRRVGEEVVTGRMWVQGDSLCSAYPRKLTGCGAVFRNLSVTPGAPNEYILLPRFKRYEFSVTK
;
A
#
# COMPACT_ATOMS: atom_id res chain seq x y z
N TYR A 1 3.96 17.09 -19.45
CA TYR A 1 4.96 17.32 -18.38
C TYR A 1 4.53 16.69 -17.06
N GLU A 2 3.38 17.06 -16.49
CA GLU A 2 2.89 16.52 -15.20
C GLU A 2 2.74 15.01 -15.14
N GLY A 3 2.10 14.37 -16.14
CA GLY A 3 1.97 12.90 -16.15
C GLY A 3 3.32 12.17 -16.17
N LEU A 4 4.32 12.74 -16.87
CA LEU A 4 5.67 12.19 -16.89
C LEU A 4 6.40 12.42 -15.57
N SER A 5 6.21 13.58 -14.92
CA SER A 5 6.67 13.81 -13.54
C SER A 5 6.17 12.71 -12.62
N GLN A 6 4.86 12.44 -12.61
CA GLN A 6 4.25 11.40 -11.77
C GLN A 6 4.86 10.02 -12.03
N ALA A 7 4.92 9.64 -13.31
CA ALA A 7 5.41 8.33 -13.70
C ALA A 7 6.87 8.12 -13.30
N LEU A 8 7.72 9.15 -13.47
CA LEU A 8 9.12 9.09 -13.08
C LEU A 8 9.30 8.98 -11.57
N ILE A 9 8.50 9.71 -10.79
CA ILE A 9 8.54 9.60 -9.33
C ILE A 9 8.21 8.18 -8.87
N PHE A 10 7.10 7.58 -9.35
CA PHE A 10 6.74 6.19 -9.02
C PHE A 10 7.73 5.16 -9.58
N ASN A 11 8.45 5.47 -10.66
CA ASN A 11 9.51 4.65 -11.23
C ASN A 11 10.86 4.78 -10.47
N GLY A 12 10.87 5.45 -9.32
CA GLY A 12 12.04 5.65 -8.47
C GLY A 12 13.04 6.67 -9.01
N ARG A 13 12.57 7.63 -9.82
CA ARG A 13 13.36 8.73 -10.39
C ARG A 13 12.79 10.08 -9.97
N PRO A 14 12.64 10.35 -8.66
CA PRO A 14 11.95 11.53 -8.17
C PRO A 14 12.63 12.86 -8.55
N ALA A 15 13.97 12.90 -8.63
CA ALA A 15 14.71 14.08 -9.07
C ALA A 15 14.38 14.46 -10.52
N GLU A 16 14.35 13.48 -11.41
CA GLU A 16 13.99 13.72 -12.82
C GLU A 16 12.50 14.06 -12.96
N GLY A 17 11.63 13.43 -12.17
CA GLY A 17 10.22 13.81 -12.09
C GLY A 17 10.04 15.28 -11.74
N ARG A 18 10.81 15.79 -10.76
CA ARG A 18 10.84 17.22 -10.42
C ARG A 18 11.27 18.08 -11.63
N THR A 19 12.31 17.70 -12.37
CA THR A 19 12.72 18.44 -13.58
C THR A 19 11.59 18.56 -14.61
N PHE A 20 10.79 17.51 -14.79
CA PHE A 20 9.63 17.56 -15.69
C PHE A 20 8.51 18.45 -15.15
N LEU A 21 8.30 18.50 -13.83
CA LEU A 21 7.37 19.43 -13.21
C LEU A 21 7.83 20.89 -13.38
N ASP A 22 9.13 21.17 -13.17
CA ASP A 22 9.70 22.51 -13.38
C ASP A 22 9.59 22.93 -14.86
N ALA A 23 9.74 21.98 -15.80
CA ALA A 23 9.47 22.23 -17.21
C ALA A 23 7.99 22.55 -17.49
N ALA A 24 7.05 21.90 -16.79
CA ALA A 24 5.63 22.26 -16.87
C ALA A 24 5.40 23.72 -16.45
N LEU A 25 5.99 24.12 -15.32
CA LEU A 25 5.86 25.46 -14.74
C LEU A 25 6.51 26.56 -15.59
N ARG A 26 7.53 26.24 -16.39
CA ARG A 26 8.08 27.18 -17.37
C ARG A 26 7.13 27.45 -18.54
N VAL A 27 6.33 26.45 -18.92
CA VAL A 27 5.35 26.57 -20.01
C VAL A 27 4.06 27.22 -19.53
N ASP A 28 3.59 26.82 -18.35
CA ASP A 28 2.41 27.34 -17.68
C ASP A 28 2.74 27.58 -16.19
N PRO A 29 3.00 28.84 -15.78
CA PRO A 29 3.45 29.18 -14.43
C PRO A 29 2.45 28.97 -13.28
N GLY A 30 1.23 28.50 -13.55
CA GLY A 30 0.22 28.29 -12.52
C GLY A 30 0.60 27.20 -11.51
N TRP A 31 0.48 27.47 -10.22
CA TRP A 31 0.58 26.41 -9.21
C TRP A 31 -0.81 25.83 -8.94
N THR A 32 -1.01 24.57 -9.30
CA THR A 32 -2.22 23.81 -8.97
C THR A 32 -1.95 22.88 -7.79
N GLU A 33 -2.99 22.45 -7.11
CA GLU A 33 -2.89 21.47 -6.03
C GLU A 33 -2.17 20.18 -6.49
N TRP A 34 -2.44 19.75 -7.73
CA TRP A 34 -1.78 18.57 -8.31
C TRP A 34 -0.29 18.80 -8.48
N ARG A 35 0.14 19.99 -8.92
CA ARG A 35 1.56 20.35 -9.03
C ARG A 35 2.24 20.43 -7.67
N HIS A 36 1.55 20.95 -6.64
CA HIS A 36 2.04 20.92 -5.26
C HIS A 36 2.20 19.50 -4.72
N TYR A 37 1.20 18.63 -4.94
CA TYR A 37 1.32 17.22 -4.62
C TYR A 37 2.52 16.56 -5.33
N GLN A 38 2.71 16.79 -6.63
CA GLN A 38 3.82 16.22 -7.38
C GLN A 38 5.18 16.72 -6.89
N ALA A 39 5.30 18.01 -6.57
CA ALA A 39 6.51 18.58 -5.99
C ALA A 39 6.81 17.96 -4.63
N GLY A 40 5.79 17.83 -3.78
CA GLY A 40 5.89 17.21 -2.46
C GLY A 40 6.27 15.73 -2.52
N LEU A 41 5.65 14.96 -3.41
CA LEU A 41 5.97 13.56 -3.65
C LEU A 41 7.41 13.38 -4.17
N ALA A 42 7.85 14.25 -5.09
CA ALA A 42 9.22 14.22 -5.59
C ALA A 42 10.24 14.56 -4.49
N ALA A 43 9.95 15.53 -3.62
CA ALA A 43 10.80 15.86 -2.48
C ALA A 43 10.84 14.72 -1.45
N PHE A 44 9.69 14.12 -1.15
CA PHE A 44 9.58 12.95 -0.26
C PHE A 44 10.40 11.76 -0.77
N GLY A 45 10.29 11.44 -2.07
CA GLY A 45 11.07 10.37 -2.70
C GLY A 45 12.59 10.62 -2.67
N GLN A 46 13.01 11.87 -2.49
CA GLN A 46 14.42 12.26 -2.34
C GLN A 46 14.84 12.41 -0.87
N GLY A 47 13.97 12.10 0.09
CA GLY A 47 14.22 12.26 1.52
C GLY A 47 14.26 13.71 2.00
N ARG A 48 13.83 14.68 1.18
CA ARG A 48 13.75 16.10 1.55
C ARG A 48 12.39 16.38 2.18
N TYR A 49 12.20 15.95 3.42
CA TYR A 49 10.90 15.94 4.07
C TYR A 49 10.37 17.36 4.37
N GLU A 50 11.22 18.33 4.72
CA GLU A 50 10.81 19.72 4.95
C GLU A 50 10.24 20.35 3.68
N GLU A 51 10.90 20.14 2.53
CA GLU A 51 10.39 20.59 1.23
C GLU A 51 9.09 19.85 0.87
N ALA A 52 9.01 18.55 1.18
CA ALA A 52 7.80 17.77 0.95
C ALA A 52 6.61 18.35 1.73
N VAL A 53 6.78 18.61 3.03
CA VAL A 53 5.74 19.22 3.88
C VAL A 53 5.32 20.59 3.33
N ALA A 54 6.28 21.47 3.04
CA ALA A 54 5.99 22.81 2.55
C ALA A 54 5.15 22.82 1.25
N GLN A 55 5.35 21.84 0.36
CA GLN A 55 4.56 21.68 -0.84
C GLN A 55 3.20 21.02 -0.57
N LEU A 56 3.16 20.00 0.26
CA LEU A 56 1.93 19.25 0.55
C LEU A 56 0.91 20.07 1.37
N GLU A 57 1.37 21.00 2.20
CA GLU A 57 0.52 21.95 2.92
C GLU A 57 -0.21 22.94 1.99
N GLN A 58 0.22 23.07 0.74
CA GLN A 58 -0.48 23.89 -0.27
C GLN A 58 -1.66 23.14 -0.93
N VAL A 59 -1.87 21.86 -0.63
CA VAL A 59 -3.02 21.10 -1.13
C VAL A 59 -4.23 21.40 -0.25
N ASP A 60 -5.30 21.96 -0.82
CA ASP A 60 -6.49 22.30 -0.06
C ASP A 60 -7.34 21.04 0.18
N VAL A 61 -7.44 20.62 1.44
CA VAL A 61 -8.26 19.46 1.81
C VAL A 61 -9.76 19.67 1.58
N ARG A 62 -10.20 20.91 1.42
CA ARG A 62 -11.59 21.28 1.08
C ARG A 62 -11.83 21.25 -0.43
N SER A 63 -10.79 21.10 -1.24
CA SER A 63 -10.90 20.98 -2.69
C SER A 63 -11.87 19.88 -3.09
N PRO A 64 -12.69 20.10 -4.13
CA PRO A 64 -13.60 19.09 -4.64
C PRO A 64 -12.85 17.94 -5.32
N ASN A 65 -11.56 18.08 -5.66
CA ASN A 65 -10.77 16.99 -6.22
C ASN A 65 -10.34 16.02 -5.09
N PRO A 66 -10.93 14.81 -5.01
CA PRO A 66 -10.66 13.93 -3.89
C PRO A 66 -9.30 13.23 -3.98
N TRP A 67 -8.71 13.14 -5.18
CA TRP A 67 -7.49 12.34 -5.38
C TRP A 67 -6.24 13.10 -4.95
N THR A 68 -6.13 14.38 -5.28
CA THR A 68 -4.97 15.18 -4.88
C THR A 68 -4.82 15.23 -3.37
N LYS A 69 -5.91 15.51 -2.63
CA LYS A 69 -5.91 15.49 -1.17
C LYS A 69 -5.70 14.09 -0.59
N PHE A 70 -6.22 13.04 -1.22
CA PHE A 70 -5.97 11.67 -0.81
C PHE A 70 -4.48 11.32 -0.86
N TYR A 71 -3.83 11.52 -2.01
CA TYR A 71 -2.41 11.21 -2.14
C TYR A 71 -1.55 12.16 -1.31
N GLY A 72 -1.88 13.45 -1.31
CA GLY A 72 -1.17 14.48 -0.57
C GLY A 72 -1.13 14.21 0.94
N LEU A 73 -2.28 13.89 1.55
CA LEU A 73 -2.37 13.63 2.98
C LEU A 73 -1.58 12.38 3.42
N HIS A 74 -1.60 11.30 2.65
CA HIS A 74 -0.77 10.11 2.97
C HIS A 74 0.72 10.46 3.02
N VAL A 75 1.20 11.21 2.04
CA VAL A 75 2.61 11.61 1.98
C VAL A 75 2.94 12.64 3.05
N LEU A 76 2.01 13.56 3.36
CA LEU A 76 2.19 14.59 4.37
C LEU A 76 2.32 13.99 5.77
N VAL A 77 1.41 13.07 6.13
CA VAL A 77 1.46 12.33 7.41
C VAL A 77 2.81 11.63 7.55
N ALA A 78 3.25 10.92 6.51
CA ALA A 78 4.54 10.22 6.54
C ALA A 78 5.73 11.17 6.61
N ALA A 79 5.72 12.28 5.89
CA ALA A 79 6.79 13.27 5.88
C ALA A 79 6.93 13.95 7.25
N LEU A 80 5.82 14.39 7.85
CA LEU A 80 5.80 15.00 9.18
C LEU A 80 6.33 14.02 10.24
N ALA A 81 5.96 12.74 10.14
CA ALA A 81 6.43 11.72 11.07
C ALA A 81 7.92 11.37 10.89
N HIS A 82 8.46 11.45 9.67
CA HIS A 82 9.92 11.33 9.47
C HIS A 82 10.71 12.52 10.03
N LEU A 83 10.06 13.67 10.20
CA LEU A 83 10.63 14.86 10.86
C LEU A 83 10.38 14.88 12.38
N ASP A 84 9.81 13.82 12.96
CA ASP A 84 9.39 13.75 14.36
C ASP A 84 8.40 14.87 14.77
N ARG A 85 7.71 15.48 13.80
CA ARG A 85 6.63 16.47 14.01
C ARG A 85 5.30 15.78 14.29
N LEU A 86 5.29 14.89 15.29
CA LEU A 86 4.16 13.99 15.59
C LEU A 86 2.83 14.71 15.86
N PRO A 87 2.76 15.85 16.57
CA PRO A 87 1.50 16.58 16.74
C PRO A 87 0.89 17.04 15.42
N GLU A 88 1.72 17.45 14.47
CA GLU A 88 1.29 17.90 13.15
C GLU A 88 0.90 16.71 12.27
N ALA A 89 1.67 15.62 12.35
CA ALA A 89 1.32 14.36 11.70
C ALA A 89 -0.05 13.84 12.17
N ALA A 90 -0.36 13.94 13.46
CA ALA A 90 -1.65 13.58 14.02
C ALA A 90 -2.78 14.45 13.45
N SER A 91 -2.57 15.77 13.33
CA SER A 91 -3.55 16.66 12.70
C SER A 91 -3.80 16.31 11.23
N ALA A 92 -2.75 16.04 10.45
CA ALA A 92 -2.87 15.59 9.06
C ALA A 92 -3.56 14.21 8.97
N LEU A 93 -3.32 13.33 9.95
CA LEU A 93 -3.96 12.01 10.00
C LEU A 93 -5.47 12.11 10.30
N GLU A 94 -5.90 13.04 11.15
CA GLU A 94 -7.33 13.32 11.35
C GLU A 94 -8.00 13.81 10.05
N GLN A 95 -7.32 14.66 9.28
CA GLN A 95 -7.81 15.10 7.98
C GLN A 95 -7.92 13.91 7.00
N LEU A 96 -6.93 13.02 6.98
CA LEU A 96 -6.97 11.80 6.18
C LEU A 96 -8.13 10.90 6.60
N ARG A 97 -8.37 10.73 7.90
CA ARG A 97 -9.49 9.96 8.44
C ARG A 97 -10.83 10.54 7.97
N GLY A 98 -11.01 11.85 8.05
CA GLY A 98 -12.20 12.53 7.54
C GLY A 98 -12.44 12.23 6.07
N LEU A 99 -11.40 12.39 5.24
CA LEU A 99 -11.46 12.11 3.80
C LEU A 99 -11.81 10.65 3.48
N LEU A 100 -11.20 9.68 4.18
CA LEU A 100 -11.49 8.26 3.96
C LEU A 100 -12.92 7.91 4.40
N SER A 101 -13.42 8.54 5.47
CA SER A 101 -14.81 8.38 5.92
C SER A 101 -15.80 8.89 4.88
N GLU A 102 -15.58 10.08 4.32
CA GLU A 102 -16.42 10.64 3.24
C GLU A 102 -16.49 9.70 2.01
N ARG A 103 -15.37 9.02 1.73
CA ARG A 103 -15.24 8.08 0.62
C ARG A 103 -15.70 6.65 0.94
N GLN A 104 -16.12 6.38 2.18
CA GLN A 104 -16.48 5.04 2.66
C GLN A 104 -15.33 4.02 2.52
N GLU A 105 -14.09 4.48 2.70
CA GLU A 105 -12.86 3.70 2.58
C GLU A 105 -12.41 3.13 3.95
N GLY A 106 -13.12 3.45 5.04
CA GLY A 106 -12.80 3.01 6.40
C GLY A 106 -11.71 3.85 7.08
N GLN A 107 -11.12 3.33 8.16
CA GLN A 107 -10.04 3.99 8.89
C GLN A 107 -8.71 3.93 8.14
N PRO A 108 -7.83 4.94 8.27
CA PRO A 108 -6.47 4.87 7.72
C PRO A 108 -5.75 3.60 8.18
N ASN A 109 -5.13 2.88 7.25
CA ASN A 109 -4.28 1.72 7.52
C ASN A 109 -3.23 1.56 6.40
N LEU A 110 -2.17 0.82 6.67
CA LEU A 110 -1.06 0.65 5.73
C LEU A 110 -1.48 -0.09 4.45
N LEU A 111 -2.48 -0.98 4.49
CA LEU A 111 -2.95 -1.67 3.28
C LEU A 111 -3.62 -0.71 2.27
N ILE A 112 -4.23 0.38 2.73
CA ILE A 112 -4.72 1.46 1.83
C ILE A 112 -3.54 2.08 1.09
N ALA A 113 -2.49 2.50 1.81
CA ALA A 113 -1.32 3.09 1.17
C ALA A 113 -0.70 2.13 0.14
N GLN A 114 -0.53 0.85 0.48
CA GLN A 114 0.01 -0.15 -0.45
C GLN A 114 -0.85 -0.37 -1.71
N GLN A 115 -2.16 -0.18 -1.63
CA GLN A 115 -3.07 -0.33 -2.77
C GLN A 115 -2.93 0.82 -3.78
N PHE A 116 -2.68 2.04 -3.31
CA PHE A 116 -2.67 3.24 -4.16
C PHE A 116 -1.26 3.76 -4.50
N PHE A 117 -0.26 3.44 -3.70
CA PHE A 117 1.13 3.85 -3.92
C PHE A 117 1.97 2.69 -4.47
N VAL A 118 1.85 2.45 -5.78
CA VAL A 118 2.54 1.35 -6.46
C VAL A 118 3.89 1.83 -7.01
N TYR A 119 4.87 1.96 -6.12
CA TYR A 119 6.24 2.28 -6.51
C TYR A 119 6.91 1.08 -7.18
N LYS A 120 7.77 1.36 -8.18
CA LYS A 120 8.61 0.32 -8.79
C LYS A 120 9.68 -0.19 -7.84
N ARG A 121 10.20 0.69 -7.00
CA ARG A 121 11.30 0.44 -6.09
C ARG A 121 10.75 0.12 -4.69
N PRO A 122 11.04 -1.06 -4.11
CA PRO A 122 10.52 -1.44 -2.80
C PRO A 122 10.89 -0.45 -1.68
N GLU A 123 12.05 0.18 -1.75
CA GLU A 123 12.49 1.17 -0.76
C GLU A 123 11.58 2.40 -0.69
N ASP A 124 10.91 2.75 -1.79
CA ASP A 124 10.07 3.95 -1.85
C ASP A 124 8.74 3.75 -1.13
N ILE A 125 8.12 2.57 -1.29
CA ILE A 125 6.93 2.22 -0.53
C ILE A 125 7.27 1.96 0.93
N VAL A 126 8.39 1.30 1.24
CA VAL A 126 8.84 1.10 2.63
C VAL A 126 9.01 2.45 3.34
N ARG A 127 9.63 3.45 2.69
CA ARG A 127 9.74 4.82 3.25
C ARG A 127 8.39 5.43 3.59
N LEU A 128 7.39 5.27 2.72
CA LEU A 128 6.03 5.76 2.97
C LEU A 128 5.39 5.03 4.16
N LEU A 129 5.44 3.69 4.17
CA LEU A 129 4.85 2.87 5.22
C LEU A 129 5.50 3.11 6.59
N ASP A 130 6.81 3.32 6.63
CA ASP A 130 7.54 3.63 7.86
C ASP A 130 7.11 4.97 8.46
N GLY A 131 6.95 6.01 7.62
CA GLY A 131 6.45 7.30 8.07
C GLY A 131 5.01 7.20 8.60
N LEU A 132 4.14 6.47 7.90
CA LEU A 132 2.77 6.21 8.35
C LEU A 132 2.75 5.43 9.68
N ARG A 133 3.60 4.42 9.85
CA ARG A 133 3.72 3.65 11.10
C ARG A 133 4.19 4.54 12.25
N LYS A 134 5.19 5.41 12.03
CA LYS A 134 5.64 6.40 13.01
C LYS A 134 4.52 7.37 13.42
N ALA A 135 3.60 7.69 12.50
CA ALA A 135 2.42 8.51 12.77
C ALA A 135 1.29 7.75 13.51
N GLY A 136 1.47 6.46 13.83
CA GLY A 136 0.46 5.64 14.51
C GLY A 136 -0.60 5.04 13.59
N VAL A 137 -0.37 5.01 12.27
CA VAL A 137 -1.27 4.32 11.33
C VAL A 137 -1.13 2.81 11.49
N SER A 138 -2.25 2.13 11.73
CA SER A 138 -2.28 0.66 11.91
C SER A 138 -1.94 -0.07 10.61
N GLU A 139 -1.36 -1.27 10.73
CA GLU A 139 -1.13 -2.11 9.56
C GLU A 139 -2.45 -2.55 8.93
N LEU A 140 -3.38 -3.04 9.75
CA LEU A 140 -4.65 -3.61 9.32
C LEU A 140 -5.83 -2.65 9.51
N PRO A 141 -6.94 -2.87 8.77
CA PRO A 141 -8.21 -2.24 9.09
C PRO A 141 -8.67 -2.66 10.50
N ALA A 142 -9.29 -1.73 11.23
CA ALA A 142 -9.74 -1.99 12.60
C ALA A 142 -10.69 -3.19 12.69
N GLY A 143 -10.39 -4.13 13.60
CA GLY A 143 -11.22 -5.30 13.86
C GLY A 143 -10.97 -6.46 12.88
N MET A 144 -9.97 -6.34 12.00
CA MET A 144 -9.56 -7.40 11.08
C MET A 144 -8.37 -8.21 11.60
N GLU A 145 -7.80 -7.83 12.74
CA GLU A 145 -6.73 -8.56 13.41
C GLU A 145 -7.18 -10.00 13.74
N PRO A 146 -6.45 -11.03 13.29
CA PRO A 146 -6.82 -12.40 13.58
C PRO A 146 -6.55 -12.74 15.04
N GLU A 147 -7.52 -13.37 15.71
CA GLU A 147 -7.33 -13.93 17.05
C GLU A 147 -6.33 -15.09 17.03
N SER A 148 -5.50 -15.20 18.06
CA SER A 148 -4.57 -16.33 18.26
C SER A 148 -3.72 -16.63 17.02
N ALA A 149 -3.10 -15.60 16.45
CA ALA A 149 -2.29 -15.71 15.26
C ALA A 149 -0.98 -14.91 15.38
N GLU A 150 0.07 -15.43 14.77
CA GLU A 150 1.40 -14.82 14.77
C GLU A 150 1.68 -14.15 13.42
N ARG A 151 2.04 -12.86 13.44
CA ARG A 151 2.40 -12.10 12.24
C ARG A 151 3.72 -12.64 11.66
N MET A 152 3.70 -13.05 10.39
CA MET A 152 4.91 -13.52 9.70
C MET A 152 5.77 -12.36 9.19
N ASN A 153 7.09 -12.55 9.09
CA ASN A 153 7.97 -11.59 8.40
C ASN A 153 8.09 -11.92 6.91
N GLY A 154 8.63 -10.99 6.13
CA GLY A 154 8.77 -11.13 4.67
C GLY A 154 9.62 -12.32 4.22
N VAL A 155 10.68 -12.65 4.95
CA VAL A 155 11.57 -13.77 4.59
C VAL A 155 10.83 -15.09 4.70
N ASP A 156 10.10 -15.29 5.80
CA ASP A 156 9.32 -16.49 6.03
C ASP A 156 8.16 -16.60 5.04
N ILE A 157 7.49 -15.47 4.71
CA ILE A 157 6.45 -15.43 3.68
C ILE A 157 7.02 -15.85 2.32
N ALA A 158 8.19 -15.34 1.93
CA ALA A 158 8.80 -15.65 0.65
C ALA A 158 9.12 -17.14 0.53
N ASN A 159 9.75 -17.71 1.56
CA ASN A 159 10.10 -19.13 1.62
C ASN A 159 8.86 -20.04 1.62
N LEU A 160 7.79 -19.60 2.27
CA LEU A 160 6.55 -20.36 2.40
C LEU A 160 5.73 -20.37 1.10
N ILE A 161 5.64 -19.24 0.40
CA ILE A 161 4.62 -19.04 -0.65
C ILE A 161 5.21 -19.05 -2.07
N ILE A 162 6.39 -18.47 -2.28
CA ILE A 162 6.95 -18.34 -3.63
C ILE A 162 7.43 -19.72 -4.09
N GLY A 163 7.04 -20.13 -5.30
CA GLY A 163 7.37 -21.44 -5.85
C GLY A 163 6.50 -22.59 -5.34
N HIS A 164 5.41 -22.31 -4.63
CA HIS A 164 4.54 -23.33 -4.01
C HIS A 164 3.08 -23.21 -4.47
N GLU A 165 2.30 -24.25 -4.15
CA GLU A 165 0.85 -24.29 -4.33
C GLU A 165 0.15 -24.01 -3.00
N LEU A 166 -0.89 -23.17 -3.03
CA LEU A 166 -1.72 -22.83 -1.88
C LEU A 166 -3.12 -23.41 -2.09
N THR A 167 -3.63 -24.08 -1.06
CA THR A 167 -4.99 -24.65 -1.05
C THR A 167 -5.73 -24.23 0.22
N GLY A 168 -7.00 -23.85 0.09
CA GLY A 168 -7.80 -23.46 1.25
C GLY A 168 -9.11 -22.79 0.87
N ARG A 169 -9.44 -21.72 1.56
CA ARG A 169 -10.68 -20.97 1.36
C ARG A 169 -10.50 -19.47 1.51
N GLN A 170 -11.23 -18.71 0.70
CA GLN A 170 -11.61 -17.35 1.06
C GLN A 170 -12.69 -17.43 2.15
N VAL A 171 -12.61 -16.59 3.16
CA VAL A 171 -13.59 -16.49 4.26
C VAL A 171 -14.38 -15.19 4.16
N LEU A 172 -13.76 -14.12 3.63
CA LEU A 172 -14.40 -12.83 3.39
C LEU A 172 -14.19 -12.35 1.94
N PRO A 173 -15.22 -11.79 1.29
CA PRO A 173 -16.58 -11.58 1.80
C PRO A 173 -17.41 -12.88 1.90
N ASP A 174 -17.14 -13.85 1.03
CA ASP A 174 -17.85 -15.12 0.96
C ASP A 174 -16.91 -16.31 1.16
N VAL A 175 -17.48 -17.39 1.71
CA VAL A 175 -16.78 -18.67 1.86
C VAL A 175 -16.70 -19.38 0.51
N LEU A 176 -15.53 -19.33 -0.12
CA LEU A 176 -15.28 -19.92 -1.44
C LEU A 176 -13.99 -20.72 -1.42
N ALA A 177 -13.95 -21.82 -2.18
CA ALA A 177 -12.71 -22.58 -2.38
C ALA A 177 -11.61 -21.67 -2.96
N TYR A 178 -10.42 -21.72 -2.39
CA TYR A 178 -9.26 -20.93 -2.78
C TYR A 178 -8.12 -21.86 -3.19
N HIS A 179 -7.53 -21.54 -4.33
CA HIS A 179 -6.36 -22.22 -4.87
C HIS A 179 -5.43 -21.18 -5.51
N ALA A 180 -4.13 -21.32 -5.32
CA ALA A 180 -3.15 -20.53 -6.05
C ALA A 180 -1.90 -21.35 -6.36
N LEU A 181 -1.44 -21.30 -7.60
CA LEU A 181 -0.15 -21.85 -8.01
C LEU A 181 0.81 -20.69 -8.27
N ILE A 182 1.87 -20.57 -7.47
CA ILE A 182 2.86 -19.49 -7.55
C ILE A 182 4.19 -20.06 -8.04
N ALA A 183 4.66 -19.59 -9.19
CA ALA A 183 5.97 -19.94 -9.72
C ALA A 183 7.11 -19.17 -9.01
N THR A 184 8.34 -19.64 -9.18
CA THR A 184 9.54 -19.03 -8.58
C THR A 184 9.85 -17.64 -9.11
N ASP A 185 9.36 -17.28 -10.30
CA ASP A 185 9.46 -15.93 -10.87
C ASP A 185 8.35 -14.96 -10.39
N GLY A 186 7.48 -15.44 -9.48
CA GLY A 186 6.34 -14.73 -8.94
C GLY A 186 5.10 -14.75 -9.83
N SER A 187 5.10 -15.45 -10.98
CA SER A 187 3.88 -15.64 -11.77
C SER A 187 2.88 -16.48 -10.99
N VAL A 188 1.61 -16.05 -10.94
CA VAL A 188 0.55 -16.74 -10.19
C VAL A 188 -0.67 -17.03 -11.04
N THR A 189 -1.23 -18.23 -10.89
CA THR A 189 -2.62 -18.53 -11.28
C THR A 189 -3.44 -18.74 -10.02
N ARG A 190 -4.48 -17.94 -9.82
CA ARG A 190 -5.33 -17.96 -8.64
C ARG A 190 -6.76 -18.31 -9.02
N ARG A 191 -7.36 -19.29 -8.33
CA ARG A 191 -8.78 -19.63 -8.40
C ARG A 191 -9.47 -19.30 -7.07
N VAL A 192 -10.60 -18.60 -7.13
CA VAL A 192 -11.51 -18.39 -5.99
C VAL A 192 -12.93 -18.69 -6.46
N GLY A 193 -13.52 -19.78 -5.97
CA GLY A 193 -14.75 -20.32 -6.54
C GLY A 193 -14.55 -20.62 -8.03
N GLU A 194 -15.36 -20.01 -8.88
CA GLU A 194 -15.27 -20.12 -10.34
C GLU A 194 -14.31 -19.09 -10.98
N GLU A 195 -13.92 -18.03 -10.26
CA GLU A 195 -13.04 -16.98 -10.80
C GLU A 195 -11.60 -17.49 -10.88
N VAL A 196 -11.06 -17.58 -12.10
CA VAL A 196 -9.64 -17.84 -12.36
C VAL A 196 -8.98 -16.59 -12.93
N VAL A 197 -7.86 -16.17 -12.33
CA VAL A 197 -7.05 -15.04 -12.80
C VAL A 197 -5.57 -15.39 -12.79
N THR A 198 -4.83 -14.83 -13.74
CA THR A 198 -3.37 -14.88 -13.78
C THR A 198 -2.77 -13.50 -13.49
N GLY A 199 -1.62 -13.48 -12.85
CA GLY A 199 -0.98 -12.24 -12.43
C GLY A 199 0.41 -12.48 -11.86
N ARG A 200 0.83 -11.55 -10.99
CA ARG A 200 2.09 -11.63 -10.24
C ARG A 200 1.83 -11.56 -8.75
N MET A 201 2.66 -12.27 -7.99
CA MET A 201 2.78 -12.19 -6.54
C MET A 201 4.24 -11.96 -6.14
N TRP A 202 4.45 -11.16 -5.11
CA TRP A 202 5.77 -10.87 -4.57
C TRP A 202 5.66 -10.49 -3.09
N VAL A 203 6.79 -10.52 -2.39
CA VAL A 203 6.88 -10.03 -1.02
C VAL A 203 7.44 -8.61 -1.01
N GLN A 204 6.82 -7.73 -0.22
CA GLN A 204 7.20 -6.34 -0.07
C GLN A 204 7.17 -5.95 1.41
N GLY A 205 8.35 -5.69 1.98
CA GLY A 205 8.50 -5.65 3.43
C GLY A 205 7.98 -6.96 4.02
N ASP A 206 7.07 -6.88 4.99
CA ASP A 206 6.43 -8.06 5.58
C ASP A 206 5.08 -8.40 4.93
N SER A 207 4.69 -7.77 3.82
CA SER A 207 3.40 -8.02 3.15
C SER A 207 3.55 -8.95 1.94
N LEU A 208 2.55 -9.79 1.71
CA LEU A 208 2.37 -10.48 0.43
C LEU A 208 1.53 -9.61 -0.50
N CYS A 209 2.11 -9.22 -1.63
CA CYS A 209 1.48 -8.37 -2.63
C CYS A 209 1.13 -9.15 -3.89
N SER A 210 0.09 -8.70 -4.59
CA SER A 210 -0.36 -9.27 -5.84
C SER A 210 -0.86 -8.21 -6.81
N ALA A 211 -0.65 -8.46 -8.10
CA ALA A 211 -1.14 -7.62 -9.19
C ALA A 211 -1.76 -8.50 -10.27
N TYR A 212 -3.00 -8.19 -10.63
CA TYR A 212 -3.74 -8.87 -11.68
C TYR A 212 -4.17 -7.84 -12.73
N PRO A 213 -4.26 -8.21 -14.02
CA PRO A 213 -4.70 -7.29 -15.06
C PRO A 213 -6.03 -6.62 -14.70
N ARG A 214 -6.10 -5.29 -14.87
CA ARG A 214 -7.28 -4.45 -14.59
C ARG A 214 -7.73 -4.43 -13.11
N LYS A 215 -6.94 -4.96 -12.19
CA LYS A 215 -7.15 -4.83 -10.74
C LYS A 215 -6.03 -3.99 -10.15
N LEU A 216 -6.36 -3.15 -9.17
CA LEU A 216 -5.32 -2.47 -8.39
C LEU A 216 -4.45 -3.51 -7.68
N THR A 217 -3.18 -3.17 -7.49
CA THR A 217 -2.27 -3.94 -6.64
C THR A 217 -2.91 -4.09 -5.26
N GLY A 218 -2.88 -5.31 -4.72
CA GLY A 218 -3.37 -5.61 -3.38
C GLY A 218 -2.27 -6.27 -2.57
N CYS A 219 -1.97 -5.72 -1.40
CA CYS A 219 -1.08 -6.31 -0.42
C CYS A 219 -1.88 -6.74 0.81
N GLY A 220 -1.37 -7.75 1.51
CA GLY A 220 -1.95 -8.25 2.75
C GLY A 220 -0.89 -8.77 3.70
N ALA A 221 -1.22 -8.69 4.98
CA ALA A 221 -0.42 -9.32 6.03
C ALA A 221 -0.66 -10.83 6.01
N VAL A 222 0.38 -11.60 6.36
CA VAL A 222 0.30 -13.05 6.48
C VAL A 222 0.54 -13.41 7.94
N PHE A 223 -0.30 -14.32 8.44
CA PHE A 223 -0.24 -14.82 9.80
C PHE A 223 -0.20 -16.34 9.82
N ARG A 224 0.45 -16.88 10.83
CA ARG A 224 0.30 -18.28 11.21
C ARG A 224 -0.81 -18.40 12.25
N ASN A 225 -1.77 -19.28 12.01
CA ASN A 225 -2.87 -19.56 12.93
C ASN A 225 -2.39 -20.49 14.06
N LEU A 226 -2.35 -19.98 15.30
CA LEU A 226 -1.90 -20.75 16.46
C LEU A 226 -3.02 -21.58 17.09
N SER A 227 -4.25 -21.46 16.60
CA SER A 227 -5.40 -22.25 17.08
C SER A 227 -5.46 -23.65 16.46
N VAL A 228 -4.62 -23.94 15.48
CA VAL A 228 -4.53 -25.24 14.81
C VAL A 228 -3.13 -25.83 15.02
N THR A 229 -3.04 -27.16 14.97
CA THR A 229 -1.73 -27.83 15.05
C THR A 229 -0.92 -27.56 13.78
N PRO A 230 0.41 -27.42 13.87
CA PRO A 230 1.27 -27.30 12.69
C PRO A 230 1.01 -28.39 11.65
N GLY A 231 0.89 -28.02 10.38
CA GLY A 231 0.56 -28.93 9.28
C GLY A 231 -0.94 -29.28 9.14
N ALA A 232 -1.81 -28.77 10.01
CA ALA A 232 -3.25 -28.90 9.83
C ALA A 232 -3.72 -28.06 8.61
N PRO A 233 -4.85 -28.43 7.98
CA PRO A 233 -5.44 -27.62 6.93
C PRO A 233 -5.73 -26.19 7.41
N ASN A 234 -5.47 -25.21 6.55
CA ASN A 234 -5.71 -23.78 6.78
C ASN A 234 -4.85 -23.18 7.91
N GLU A 235 -3.60 -23.63 8.04
CA GLU A 235 -2.62 -23.14 9.03
C GLU A 235 -2.27 -21.65 8.86
N TYR A 236 -2.39 -21.09 7.65
CA TYR A 236 -1.99 -19.73 7.37
C TYR A 236 -3.18 -18.85 7.02
N ILE A 237 -3.10 -17.58 7.41
CA ILE A 237 -4.12 -16.56 7.14
C ILE A 237 -3.47 -15.44 6.33
N LEU A 238 -4.07 -15.11 5.18
CA LEU A 238 -3.72 -13.93 4.39
C LEU A 238 -4.84 -12.90 4.52
N LEU A 239 -4.49 -11.68 4.94
CA LEU A 239 -5.41 -10.56 5.17
C LEU A 239 -5.06 -9.35 4.29
N PRO A 240 -5.58 -9.30 3.05
CA PRO A 240 -5.64 -8.07 2.27
C PRO A 240 -6.77 -7.18 2.78
N ARG A 241 -6.78 -5.90 2.38
CA ARG A 241 -7.68 -4.86 2.88
C ARG A 241 -9.16 -5.26 3.05
N PHE A 242 -9.71 -6.02 2.11
CA PHE A 242 -11.15 -6.36 2.06
C PHE A 242 -11.43 -7.86 2.07
N LYS A 243 -10.40 -8.69 2.31
CA LYS A 243 -10.51 -10.13 2.13
C LYS A 243 -9.81 -10.86 3.26
N ARG A 244 -10.21 -12.11 3.46
CA ARG A 244 -9.52 -13.05 4.33
C ARG A 244 -9.43 -14.37 3.59
N TYR A 245 -8.23 -14.89 3.52
CA TYR A 245 -7.94 -16.24 3.03
C TYR A 245 -7.35 -17.04 4.16
N GLU A 246 -7.77 -18.29 4.27
CA GLU A 246 -7.13 -19.29 5.11
C GLU A 246 -6.62 -20.39 4.19
N PHE A 247 -5.36 -20.78 4.33
CA PHE A 247 -4.71 -21.66 3.37
C PHE A 247 -3.64 -22.55 4.01
N SER A 248 -3.34 -23.61 3.30
CA SER A 248 -2.24 -24.54 3.54
C SER A 248 -1.30 -24.47 2.34
N VAL A 249 -0.03 -24.82 2.55
CA VAL A 249 0.96 -24.88 1.49
C VAL A 249 1.23 -26.33 1.12
N THR A 250 1.18 -26.63 -0.17
CA THR A 250 1.57 -27.92 -0.75
C THR A 250 2.77 -27.71 -1.68
N LYS A 251 3.69 -28.68 -1.68
CA LYS A 251 4.83 -28.71 -2.60
C LYS A 251 4.41 -29.13 -4.00
#